data_AF-A0A931LZH2-F1
#
_entry.id   AF-A0A931LZH2-F1
#
_cell.length_a   1.000
_cell.length_b   1.000
_cell.length_c   1.000
_cell.angle_alpha   90.00
_cell.angle_beta   90.00
_cell.angle_gamma   90.00
#
_symmetry.space_group_name_H-M   'P 1'
#
loop_
_entity.id
_entity.type
_entity.pdbx_description
1 polymer ?
#
loop_
_entity_poly.entity_id
_entity_poly.type
_entity_poly.pdbx_seq_one_letter_code
_entity_poly.pdbx_strand_id
1 'polypeptide(L)'
;MKARDEVERQDRVLFWRELFSPWRSALISILLLLAWTNPFGRAWVIVAAGFAALFAGAFSASVQRRFIDKRFRDLWDGCQDRLVRFEEVLRRMQREKLAAFEEMPNTIRTTARALYRALRRADLTSFEVHRTERSLASSPPAWSARPTDQKSQELYQLADRNIAEYRQQYAGVMVGVERAEAQSAVFITTLDTLRMKMLSYRLAGRPPELDHGDFLQTIQEAKLQLESIDKALEELDLPPLSQGIRSERPPLPEGGGSLTGDTSEPKP
;
A
#
# COMPACT_ATOMS: atom_id res chain seq x y z
N MET A 1 -7.73 11.33 3.09
CA MET A 1 -7.16 11.77 4.40
C MET A 1 -7.11 10.66 5.45
N LYS A 2 -8.24 10.03 5.86
CA LYS A 2 -8.25 9.02 6.94
C LYS A 2 -7.28 7.82 6.75
N ALA A 3 -7.10 7.32 5.54
CA ALA A 3 -6.22 6.17 5.27
C ALA A 3 -4.72 6.49 5.38
N ARG A 4 -4.32 7.72 5.02
CA ARG A 4 -2.92 8.19 5.11
C ARG A 4 -2.48 8.32 6.57
N ASP A 5 -3.37 8.83 7.42
CA ASP A 5 -3.12 8.97 8.86
C ASP A 5 -3.01 7.61 9.55
N GLU A 6 -3.74 6.60 9.07
CA GLU A 6 -3.73 5.25 9.65
C GLU A 6 -2.41 4.50 9.40
N VAL A 7 -1.85 4.57 8.18
CA VAL A 7 -0.53 3.96 7.89
C VAL A 7 0.56 4.60 8.74
N GLU A 8 0.58 5.93 8.85
CA GLU A 8 1.56 6.63 9.67
C GLU A 8 1.41 6.31 11.17
N ARG A 9 0.17 6.18 11.64
CA ARG A 9 -0.11 5.77 13.03
C ARG A 9 0.37 4.35 13.31
N GLN A 10 0.08 3.40 12.43
CA GLN A 10 0.51 2.01 12.59
C GLN A 10 2.03 1.87 12.53
N ASP A 11 2.70 2.58 11.63
CA ASP A 11 4.16 2.60 11.55
C ASP A 11 4.79 3.17 12.84
N ARG A 12 4.19 4.21 13.44
CA ARG A 12 4.61 4.76 14.75
C ARG A 12 4.36 3.76 15.88
N VAL A 13 3.22 3.08 15.90
CA VAL A 13 2.92 2.07 16.93
C VAL A 13 3.90 0.91 16.85
N LEU A 14 4.21 0.43 15.64
CA LEU A 14 5.22 -0.60 15.41
C LEU A 14 6.60 -0.15 15.90
N PHE A 15 6.99 1.09 15.60
CA PHE A 15 8.24 1.66 16.08
C PHE A 15 8.31 1.70 17.62
N TRP A 16 7.26 2.21 18.27
CA TRP A 16 7.21 2.27 19.73
C TRP A 16 7.18 0.88 20.38
N ARG A 17 6.45 -0.07 19.80
CA ARG A 17 6.43 -1.46 20.26
C ARG A 17 7.82 -2.10 20.19
N GLU A 18 8.56 -1.80 19.14
CA GLU A 18 9.90 -2.35 18.90
C GLU A 18 10.96 -1.67 19.78
N LEU A 19 10.80 -0.36 20.02
CA LEU A 19 11.64 0.43 20.94
C LEU A 19 11.46 -0.03 22.39
N PHE A 20 10.23 -0.31 22.80
CA PHE A 20 9.89 -0.81 24.15
C PHE A 20 9.80 -2.34 24.24
N SER A 21 10.50 -3.08 23.37
CA SER A 21 10.63 -4.53 23.54
C SER A 21 11.30 -4.85 24.89
N PRO A 22 10.95 -5.96 25.56
CA PRO A 22 11.36 -6.23 26.95
C PRO A 22 12.89 -6.26 27.15
N TRP A 23 13.63 -6.61 26.10
CA TRP A 23 15.09 -6.56 26.11
C TRP A 23 15.63 -5.12 25.97
N ARG A 24 15.06 -4.32 25.07
CA ARG A 24 15.51 -2.93 24.87
C ARG A 24 15.08 -2.02 26.02
N SER A 25 13.94 -2.27 26.66
CA SER A 25 13.53 -1.55 27.87
C SER A 25 14.52 -1.78 29.02
N ALA A 26 15.00 -3.01 29.21
CA ALA A 26 16.06 -3.30 30.19
C ALA A 26 17.35 -2.54 29.89
N LEU A 27 17.78 -2.46 28.61
CA LEU A 27 18.95 -1.68 28.20
C LEU A 27 18.75 -0.17 28.40
N ILE A 28 17.54 0.36 28.12
CA ILE A 28 17.20 1.76 28.39
C ILE A 28 17.29 2.05 29.89
N SER A 29 16.78 1.16 30.75
CA SER A 29 16.88 1.29 32.20
C SER A 29 18.33 1.30 32.69
N ILE A 30 19.19 0.44 32.12
CA ILE A 30 20.62 0.41 32.45
C ILE A 30 21.31 1.72 32.04
N LEU A 31 21.01 2.24 30.85
CA LEU A 31 21.57 3.52 30.38
C LEU A 31 21.10 4.71 31.22
N LEU A 32 19.83 4.72 31.64
CA LEU A 32 19.29 5.73 32.56
C LEU A 32 19.96 5.66 33.93
N LEU A 33 20.21 4.46 34.45
CA LEU A 33 20.92 4.27 35.72
C LEU A 33 22.38 4.72 35.64
N LEU A 34 23.04 4.48 34.50
CA LEU A 34 24.38 4.97 34.20
C LEU A 34 24.44 6.50 34.09
N ALA A 35 23.44 7.13 33.47
CA ALA A 35 23.32 8.57 33.39
C ALA A 35 23.09 9.22 34.77
N TRP A 36 22.29 8.56 35.62
CA TRP A 36 22.00 9.03 36.98
C TRP A 36 23.22 8.96 37.91
N THR A 37 24.00 7.88 37.82
CA THR A 37 25.17 7.67 38.68
C THR A 37 26.40 8.49 38.29
N ASN A 38 26.47 8.98 37.05
CA ASN A 38 27.56 9.82 36.56
C ASN A 38 27.03 11.06 35.80
N PRO A 39 26.58 12.09 36.53
CA PRO A 39 25.91 13.24 35.91
C PRO A 39 26.83 14.13 35.08
N PHE A 40 28.16 14.00 35.17
CA PHE A 40 29.12 14.79 34.39
C PHE A 40 30.32 13.95 33.94
N GLY A 41 30.68 14.00 32.64
CA GLY A 41 31.88 13.34 32.09
C GLY A 41 31.63 12.46 30.86
N ARG A 42 32.64 11.64 30.50
CA ARG A 42 32.63 10.76 29.30
C ARG A 42 31.51 9.70 29.32
N ALA A 43 30.92 9.42 30.49
CA ALA A 43 29.77 8.54 30.62
C ALA A 43 28.57 8.99 29.77
N TRP A 44 28.36 10.30 29.62
CA TRP A 44 27.31 10.85 28.76
C TRP A 44 27.50 10.51 27.27
N VAL A 45 28.75 10.38 26.80
CA VAL A 45 29.03 9.95 25.42
C VAL A 45 28.61 8.50 25.22
N ILE A 46 28.88 7.64 26.19
CA ILE A 46 28.47 6.23 26.18
C ILE A 46 26.95 6.10 26.25
N VAL A 47 26.31 6.90 27.11
CA VAL A 47 24.85 6.95 27.23
C VAL A 47 24.21 7.41 25.92
N ALA A 48 24.69 8.52 25.35
CA ALA A 48 24.19 9.05 24.08
C ALA A 48 24.39 8.07 22.92
N ALA A 49 25.57 7.45 22.83
CA ALA A 49 25.85 6.42 21.82
C ALA A 49 24.96 5.18 22.02
N GLY A 50 24.74 4.75 23.26
CA GLY A 50 23.85 3.65 23.60
C GLY A 50 22.40 3.91 23.20
N PHE A 51 21.88 5.11 23.50
CA PHE A 51 20.56 5.51 23.02
C PHE A 51 20.52 5.57 21.48
N ALA A 52 21.49 6.19 20.83
CA ALA A 52 21.54 6.26 19.37
C ALA A 52 21.52 4.86 18.73
N ALA A 53 22.28 3.91 19.27
CA ALA A 53 22.30 2.52 18.83
C ALA A 53 20.96 1.81 19.05
N LEU A 54 20.31 2.03 20.20
CA LEU A 54 18.98 1.47 20.51
C LEU A 54 17.90 2.03 19.59
N PHE A 55 17.89 3.35 19.38
CA PHE A 55 16.97 4.02 18.47
C PHE A 55 17.18 3.56 17.02
N ALA A 56 18.43 3.47 16.55
CA ALA A 56 18.76 2.97 15.22
C ALA A 56 18.36 1.51 15.04
N GLY A 57 18.63 0.65 16.04
CA GLY A 57 18.26 -0.75 16.02
C GLY A 57 16.74 -0.97 16.04
N ALA A 58 16.01 -0.20 16.85
CA ALA A 58 14.55 -0.22 16.87
C ALA A 58 13.94 0.31 15.57
N PHE A 59 14.53 1.36 14.99
CA PHE A 59 14.12 1.87 13.69
C PHE A 59 14.30 0.80 12.60
N SER A 60 15.48 0.19 12.51
CA SER A 60 15.78 -0.87 11.55
C SER A 60 14.85 -2.08 11.70
N ALA A 61 14.67 -2.57 12.93
CA ALA A 61 13.74 -3.67 13.22
C ALA A 61 12.29 -3.30 12.92
N SER A 62 11.89 -2.05 13.17
CA SER A 62 10.55 -1.57 12.83
C SER A 62 10.33 -1.58 11.32
N VAL A 63 11.31 -1.12 10.53
CA VAL A 63 11.27 -1.07 9.05
C VAL A 63 11.14 -2.48 8.48
N GLN A 64 11.92 -3.44 8.98
CA GLN A 64 11.84 -4.84 8.55
C GLN A 64 10.48 -5.49 8.81
N ARG A 65 9.76 -5.03 9.85
CA ARG A 65 8.46 -5.58 10.26
C ARG A 65 7.26 -4.82 9.72
N ARG A 66 7.46 -3.79 8.89
CA ARG A 66 6.33 -3.02 8.36
C ARG A 66 5.52 -3.90 7.42
N PHE A 67 6.15 -4.43 6.38
CA PHE A 67 5.48 -5.28 5.39
C PHE A 67 5.12 -6.65 5.95
N ILE A 68 3.85 -7.01 5.83
CA ILE A 68 3.28 -8.29 6.23
C ILE A 68 3.71 -9.34 5.21
N ASP A 69 3.40 -9.12 3.93
CA ASP A 69 3.80 -10.03 2.87
C ASP A 69 5.20 -9.70 2.34
N LYS A 70 5.99 -10.77 2.12
CA LYS A 70 7.34 -10.66 1.56
C LYS A 70 7.34 -9.97 0.19
N ARG A 71 6.31 -10.19 -0.63
CA ARG A 71 6.18 -9.60 -1.97
C ARG A 71 6.30 -8.07 -1.95
N PHE A 72 5.54 -7.38 -1.11
CA PHE A 72 5.56 -5.91 -1.04
C PHE A 72 6.86 -5.38 -0.44
N ARG A 73 7.45 -6.15 0.48
CA ARG A 73 8.78 -5.85 1.02
C ARG A 73 9.84 -5.85 -0.08
N ASP A 74 9.90 -6.91 -0.88
CA ASP A 74 10.90 -7.06 -1.94
C ASP A 74 10.75 -5.93 -2.98
N LEU A 75 9.51 -5.51 -3.31
CA LEU A 75 9.25 -4.36 -4.19
C LEU A 75 9.77 -3.04 -3.58
N TRP A 76 9.49 -2.80 -2.31
CA TRP A 76 9.96 -1.60 -1.63
C TRP A 76 11.49 -1.58 -1.48
N ASP A 77 12.10 -2.69 -1.09
CA ASP A 77 13.55 -2.86 -0.99
C ASP A 77 14.20 -2.60 -2.35
N GLY A 78 13.56 -3.06 -3.43
CA GLY A 78 13.92 -2.72 -4.80
C GLY A 78 13.95 -1.21 -5.03
N CYS A 79 12.84 -0.52 -4.78
CA CYS A 79 12.73 0.93 -4.93
C CYS A 79 13.79 1.68 -4.10
N GLN A 80 14.01 1.26 -2.86
CA GLN A 80 14.95 1.90 -1.94
C GLN A 80 16.40 1.72 -2.39
N ASP A 81 16.80 0.51 -2.82
CA ASP A 81 18.15 0.26 -3.34
C ASP A 81 18.45 1.14 -4.58
N ARG A 82 17.50 1.25 -5.52
CA ARG A 82 17.70 2.08 -6.72
C ARG A 82 17.73 3.57 -6.38
N LEU A 83 16.92 4.02 -5.41
CA LEU A 83 16.97 5.38 -4.92
C LEU A 83 18.33 5.73 -4.32
N VAL A 84 18.89 4.86 -3.48
CA VAL A 84 20.23 5.07 -2.88
C VAL A 84 21.31 5.14 -3.96
N ARG A 85 21.32 4.20 -4.90
CA ARG A 85 22.27 4.19 -6.02
C ARG A 85 22.13 5.43 -6.91
N PHE A 86 20.91 5.88 -7.14
CA PHE A 86 20.64 7.10 -7.90
C PHE A 86 21.16 8.34 -7.17
N GLU A 87 20.92 8.47 -5.86
CA GLU A 87 21.47 9.57 -5.05
C GLU A 87 23.01 9.59 -5.05
N GLU A 88 23.66 8.43 -5.02
CA GLU A 88 25.12 8.34 -5.12
C GLU A 88 25.65 8.87 -6.46
N VAL A 89 24.98 8.53 -7.57
CA VAL A 89 25.35 9.06 -8.90
C VAL A 89 25.10 10.56 -8.97
N LEU A 90 23.95 11.04 -8.48
CA LEU A 90 23.63 12.47 -8.43
C LEU A 90 24.67 13.27 -7.64
N ARG A 91 25.07 12.81 -6.45
CA ARG A 91 26.10 13.50 -5.65
C ARG A 91 27.43 13.63 -6.39
N ARG A 92 27.76 12.65 -7.24
CA ARG A 92 28.97 12.69 -8.07
C ARG A 92 28.81 13.66 -9.24
N MET A 93 27.62 13.79 -9.81
CA MET A 93 27.31 14.71 -10.92
C MET A 93 27.10 16.16 -10.50
N GLN A 94 26.60 16.45 -9.29
CA GLN A 94 26.36 17.84 -8.82
C GLN A 94 27.61 18.73 -8.85
N ARG A 95 28.81 18.15 -8.92
CA ARG A 95 30.07 18.88 -9.15
C ARG A 95 30.11 19.59 -10.52
N GLU A 96 29.29 19.16 -11.48
CA GLU A 96 29.24 19.66 -12.86
C GLU A 96 28.16 20.75 -13.08
N LYS A 97 27.41 21.15 -12.04
CA LYS A 97 26.44 22.28 -12.03
C LYS A 97 25.43 22.31 -13.21
N LEU A 98 24.80 21.19 -13.52
CA LEU A 98 23.66 21.17 -14.46
C LEU A 98 22.37 21.62 -13.75
N ALA A 99 21.82 22.77 -14.13
CA ALA A 99 20.61 23.38 -13.53
C ALA A 99 19.37 22.45 -13.58
N ALA A 100 19.29 21.54 -14.56
CA ALA A 100 18.20 20.58 -14.70
C ALA A 100 18.05 19.60 -13.50
N PHE A 101 19.09 19.45 -12.68
CA PHE A 101 19.12 18.51 -11.54
C PHE A 101 18.73 19.12 -10.20
N GLU A 102 18.35 20.39 -10.14
CA GLU A 102 18.06 21.04 -8.85
C GLU A 102 16.72 20.54 -8.26
N GLU A 103 15.71 20.34 -9.11
CA GLU A 103 14.35 19.94 -8.69
C GLU A 103 14.13 18.42 -8.69
N MET A 104 14.74 17.70 -9.62
CA MET A 104 14.51 16.26 -9.83
C MET A 104 14.71 15.39 -8.57
N PRO A 105 15.75 15.59 -7.73
CA PRO A 105 15.95 14.79 -6.52
C PRO A 105 14.79 14.93 -5.54
N ASN A 106 14.17 16.12 -5.48
CA ASN A 106 13.04 16.37 -4.60
C ASN A 106 11.78 15.67 -5.12
N THR A 107 11.53 15.72 -6.43
CA THR A 107 10.43 14.99 -7.07
C THR A 107 10.57 13.49 -6.80
N ILE A 108 11.73 12.91 -7.09
CA ILE A 108 12.00 11.48 -6.90
C ILE A 108 11.78 11.05 -5.44
N ARG A 109 12.27 11.84 -4.47
CA ARG A 109 12.05 11.56 -3.04
C ARG A 109 10.58 11.65 -2.65
N THR A 110 9.84 12.59 -3.23
CA THR A 110 8.41 12.76 -2.97
C THR A 110 7.62 11.59 -3.53
N THR A 111 7.87 11.22 -4.79
CA THR A 111 7.28 10.03 -5.44
C THR A 111 7.63 8.76 -4.68
N ALA A 112 8.88 8.59 -4.22
CA ALA A 112 9.29 7.44 -3.42
C ALA A 112 8.50 7.34 -2.10
N ARG A 113 8.24 8.47 -1.42
CA ARG A 113 7.42 8.49 -0.20
C ARG A 113 5.95 8.18 -0.48
N ALA A 114 5.40 8.70 -1.59
CA ALA A 114 4.04 8.39 -2.01
C ALA A 114 3.90 6.89 -2.31
N LEU A 115 4.86 6.34 -3.07
CA LEU A 115 4.91 4.93 -3.43
C LEU A 115 5.07 4.02 -2.21
N TYR A 116 5.90 4.39 -1.24
CA TYR A 116 6.00 3.68 0.03
C TYR A 116 4.63 3.54 0.69
N ARG A 117 3.89 4.65 0.84
CA ARG A 117 2.57 4.65 1.48
C ARG A 117 1.58 3.78 0.69
N ALA A 118 1.62 3.86 -0.64
CA ALA A 118 0.77 3.08 -1.50
C ALA A 118 1.03 1.58 -1.40
N LEU A 119 2.30 1.16 -1.43
CA LEU A 119 2.70 -0.23 -1.21
C LEU A 119 2.33 -0.73 0.18
N ARG A 120 2.46 0.10 1.22
CA ARG A 120 2.02 -0.25 2.59
C ARG A 120 0.51 -0.45 2.65
N ARG A 121 -0.26 0.42 2.01
CA ARG A 121 -1.72 0.27 1.93
C ARG A 121 -2.10 -0.97 1.13
N ALA A 122 -1.44 -1.21 0.00
CA ALA A 122 -1.66 -2.39 -0.83
C ALA A 122 -1.39 -3.69 -0.06
N ASP A 123 -0.32 -3.73 0.73
CA ASP A 123 0.01 -4.84 1.64
C ASP A 123 -1.09 -5.10 2.67
N LEU A 124 -1.55 -4.04 3.37
CA LEU A 124 -2.65 -4.16 4.34
C LEU A 124 -3.95 -4.63 3.70
N THR A 125 -4.36 -4.00 2.59
CA THR A 125 -5.56 -4.38 1.84
C THR A 125 -5.46 -5.83 1.35
N SER A 126 -4.32 -6.21 0.77
CA SER A 126 -4.12 -7.56 0.27
C SER A 126 -4.20 -8.59 1.39
N PHE A 127 -3.57 -8.31 2.54
CA PHE A 127 -3.63 -9.17 3.72
C PHE A 127 -5.06 -9.30 4.27
N GLU A 128 -5.79 -8.19 4.41
CA GLU A 128 -7.16 -8.18 4.90
C GLU A 128 -8.08 -8.97 3.97
N VAL A 129 -8.02 -8.72 2.66
CA VAL A 129 -8.81 -9.43 1.65
C VAL A 129 -8.47 -10.93 1.63
N HIS A 130 -7.18 -11.30 1.69
CA HIS A 130 -6.79 -12.70 1.77
C HIS A 130 -7.22 -13.38 3.08
N ARG A 131 -7.41 -12.60 4.15
CA ARG A 131 -7.86 -13.13 5.43
C ARG A 131 -9.38 -13.33 5.47
N THR A 132 -10.15 -12.43 4.86
CA THR A 132 -11.62 -12.46 4.94
C THR A 132 -12.27 -13.18 3.75
N GLU A 133 -11.70 -13.07 2.54
CA GLU A 133 -12.38 -13.46 1.29
C GLU A 133 -11.85 -14.76 0.64
N ARG A 134 -10.84 -15.42 1.22
CA ARG A 134 -10.10 -16.55 0.61
C ARG A 134 -10.99 -17.68 0.08
N SER A 135 -12.12 -17.93 0.73
CA SER A 135 -13.08 -18.99 0.35
C SER A 135 -14.25 -18.48 -0.50
N LEU A 136 -14.53 -17.17 -0.49
CA LEU A 136 -15.72 -16.58 -1.11
C LEU A 136 -15.45 -16.15 -2.55
N ALA A 137 -14.25 -15.65 -2.83
CA ALA A 137 -13.86 -15.23 -4.18
C ALA A 137 -13.68 -16.40 -5.15
N SER A 138 -13.22 -17.57 -4.66
CA SER A 138 -12.84 -18.73 -5.48
C SER A 138 -13.98 -19.71 -5.75
N SER A 139 -15.10 -19.63 -5.05
CA SER A 139 -16.24 -20.54 -5.23
C SER A 139 -17.54 -19.80 -4.93
N PRO A 140 -18.20 -19.20 -5.95
CA PRO A 140 -19.53 -18.64 -5.74
C PRO A 140 -20.50 -19.76 -5.32
N PRO A 141 -21.53 -19.46 -4.52
CA PRO A 141 -22.60 -20.41 -4.28
C PRO A 141 -23.24 -20.78 -5.62
N ALA A 142 -23.12 -22.05 -6.02
CA ALA A 142 -23.77 -22.58 -7.20
C ALA A 142 -25.17 -23.05 -6.80
N TRP A 143 -26.20 -22.39 -7.31
CA TRP A 143 -27.58 -22.79 -7.10
C TRP A 143 -27.89 -24.02 -7.98
N SER A 144 -28.05 -25.18 -7.35
CA SER A 144 -28.32 -26.44 -8.08
C SER A 144 -29.81 -26.62 -8.44
N ALA A 145 -30.71 -25.87 -7.81
CA ALA A 145 -32.14 -26.00 -8.01
C ALA A 145 -32.66 -24.97 -9.03
N ARG A 146 -33.38 -25.42 -10.06
CA ARG A 146 -34.23 -24.54 -10.88
C ARG A 146 -35.56 -24.35 -10.15
N PRO A 147 -35.86 -23.16 -9.62
CA PRO A 147 -37.08 -22.94 -8.86
C PRO A 147 -38.27 -22.94 -9.80
N THR A 148 -39.31 -23.68 -9.44
CA THR A 148 -40.56 -23.74 -10.22
C THR A 148 -41.48 -22.54 -9.94
N ASP A 149 -41.33 -21.90 -8.77
CA ASP A 149 -42.13 -20.75 -8.34
C ASP A 149 -41.50 -19.42 -8.80
N GLN A 150 -42.35 -18.49 -9.28
CA GLN A 150 -41.96 -17.18 -9.80
C GLN A 150 -41.26 -16.32 -8.74
N LYS A 151 -41.77 -16.29 -7.50
CA LYS A 151 -41.15 -15.52 -6.42
C LYS A 151 -39.75 -16.02 -6.08
N SER A 152 -39.59 -17.34 -6.11
CA SER A 152 -38.29 -17.97 -5.91
C SER A 152 -37.32 -17.57 -7.03
N GLN A 153 -37.74 -17.60 -8.30
CA GLN A 153 -36.91 -17.16 -9.43
C GLN A 153 -36.42 -15.71 -9.30
N GLU A 154 -37.27 -14.79 -8.84
CA GLU A 154 -36.90 -13.39 -8.60
C GLU A 154 -35.82 -13.26 -7.51
N LEU A 155 -35.91 -14.06 -6.44
CA LEU A 155 -34.89 -14.08 -5.37
C LEU A 155 -33.54 -14.60 -5.88
N TYR A 156 -33.53 -15.63 -6.72
CA TYR A 156 -32.29 -16.13 -7.33
C TYR A 156 -31.68 -15.12 -8.30
N GLN A 157 -32.48 -14.43 -9.11
CA GLN A 157 -31.98 -13.36 -9.98
C GLN A 157 -31.39 -12.19 -9.18
N LEU A 158 -32.01 -11.81 -8.06
CA LEU A 158 -31.47 -10.80 -7.15
C LEU A 158 -30.15 -11.27 -6.51
N ALA A 159 -30.07 -12.53 -6.09
CA ALA A 159 -28.86 -13.11 -5.54
C ALA A 159 -27.71 -13.10 -6.56
N ASP A 160 -27.98 -13.48 -7.82
CA ASP A 160 -26.98 -13.46 -8.90
C ASP A 160 -26.47 -12.03 -9.18
N ARG A 161 -27.36 -11.03 -9.14
CA ARG A 161 -26.96 -9.62 -9.26
C ARG A 161 -26.05 -9.19 -8.12
N ASN A 162 -26.40 -9.52 -6.88
CA ASN A 162 -25.59 -9.19 -5.71
C ASN A 162 -24.20 -9.85 -5.77
N ILE A 163 -24.12 -11.10 -6.25
CA ILE A 163 -22.84 -11.80 -6.44
C ILE A 163 -21.98 -11.09 -7.50
N ALA A 164 -22.59 -10.67 -8.61
CA ALA A 164 -21.89 -9.94 -9.66
C ALA A 164 -21.36 -8.59 -9.17
N GLU A 165 -22.17 -7.83 -8.42
CA GLU A 165 -21.78 -6.56 -7.82
C GLU A 165 -20.63 -6.73 -6.81
N TYR A 166 -20.72 -7.73 -5.92
CA TYR A 166 -19.65 -8.05 -4.99
C TYR A 166 -18.34 -8.39 -5.72
N ARG A 167 -18.40 -9.19 -6.80
CA ARG A 167 -17.21 -9.51 -7.61
C ARG A 167 -16.58 -8.28 -8.24
N GLN A 168 -17.42 -7.38 -8.74
CA GLN A 168 -16.94 -6.11 -9.30
C GLN A 168 -16.27 -5.25 -8.23
N GLN A 169 -16.82 -5.19 -7.01
CA GLN A 169 -16.24 -4.46 -5.89
C GLN A 169 -14.90 -5.09 -5.46
N TYR A 170 -14.85 -6.41 -5.30
CA TYR A 170 -13.64 -7.16 -5.00
C TYR A 170 -12.55 -6.90 -6.03
N ALA A 171 -12.89 -7.01 -7.32
CA ALA A 171 -11.95 -6.71 -8.40
C ALA A 171 -11.47 -5.26 -8.35
N GLY A 172 -12.36 -4.30 -8.08
CA GLY A 172 -11.98 -2.89 -7.92
C GLY A 172 -10.97 -2.66 -6.79
N VAL A 173 -11.12 -3.34 -5.66
CA VAL A 173 -10.16 -3.28 -4.54
C VAL A 173 -8.81 -3.88 -4.94
N MET A 174 -8.82 -5.05 -5.59
CA MET A 174 -7.60 -5.75 -6.00
C MET A 174 -6.83 -5.04 -7.12
N VAL A 175 -7.52 -4.38 -8.05
CA VAL A 175 -6.90 -3.52 -9.06
C VAL A 175 -6.07 -2.41 -8.41
N GLY A 176 -6.51 -1.90 -7.26
CA GLY A 176 -5.73 -0.91 -6.51
C GLY A 176 -4.39 -1.47 -5.99
N VAL A 177 -4.41 -2.71 -5.50
CA VAL A 177 -3.21 -3.43 -5.07
C VAL A 177 -2.25 -3.62 -6.25
N GLU A 178 -2.76 -4.13 -7.37
CA GLU A 178 -1.97 -4.37 -8.59
C GLU A 178 -1.39 -3.08 -9.17
N ARG A 179 -2.14 -1.97 -9.14
CA ARG A 179 -1.66 -0.67 -9.62
C ARG A 179 -0.49 -0.15 -8.80
N ALA A 180 -0.52 -0.31 -7.47
CA ALA A 180 0.61 0.06 -6.61
C ALA A 180 1.86 -0.78 -6.91
N GLU A 181 1.70 -2.08 -7.16
CA GLU A 181 2.80 -2.96 -7.58
C GLU A 181 3.37 -2.52 -8.95
N ALA A 182 2.51 -2.27 -9.93
CA ALA A 182 2.91 -1.83 -11.27
C ALA A 182 3.66 -0.49 -11.21
N GLN A 183 3.15 0.48 -10.45
CA GLN A 183 3.81 1.77 -10.26
C GLN A 183 5.20 1.63 -9.61
N SER A 184 5.39 0.64 -8.73
CA SER A 184 6.71 0.37 -8.15
C SER A 184 7.70 -0.16 -9.18
N ALA A 185 7.23 -1.02 -10.10
CA ALA A 185 8.05 -1.50 -11.20
C ALA A 185 8.44 -0.35 -12.15
N VAL A 186 7.48 0.53 -12.50
CA VAL A 186 7.76 1.72 -13.33
C VAL A 186 8.76 2.64 -12.63
N PHE A 187 8.59 2.91 -11.33
CA PHE A 187 9.53 3.75 -10.58
C PHE A 187 10.96 3.19 -10.62
N ILE A 188 11.12 1.87 -10.41
CA ILE A 188 12.43 1.20 -10.47
C ILE A 188 13.07 1.37 -11.85
N THR A 189 12.33 1.10 -12.93
CA THR A 189 12.88 1.17 -14.29
C THR A 189 13.17 2.60 -14.73
N THR A 190 12.35 3.58 -14.33
CA THR A 190 12.62 5.00 -14.56
C THR A 190 13.92 5.44 -13.88
N LEU A 191 14.15 5.04 -12.62
CA LEU A 191 15.39 5.34 -11.91
C LEU A 191 16.61 4.67 -12.54
N ASP A 192 16.50 3.40 -12.95
CA ASP A 192 17.59 2.70 -13.62
C ASP A 192 17.94 3.35 -14.96
N THR A 193 16.95 3.77 -15.74
CA THR A 193 17.14 4.50 -17.00
C THR A 193 17.85 5.82 -16.76
N LEU A 194 17.36 6.63 -15.82
CA LEU A 194 18.00 7.90 -15.45
C LEU A 194 19.44 7.69 -14.98
N ARG A 195 19.68 6.70 -14.12
CA ARG A 195 21.01 6.38 -13.61
C ARG A 195 21.96 6.02 -14.73
N MET A 196 21.54 5.19 -15.68
CA MET A 196 22.36 4.80 -16.83
C MET A 196 22.70 6.01 -17.71
N LYS A 197 21.72 6.86 -18.03
CA LYS A 197 21.93 8.07 -18.84
C LYS A 197 22.89 9.06 -18.17
N MET A 198 22.74 9.25 -16.86
CA MET A 198 23.66 10.08 -16.06
C MET A 198 25.10 9.54 -16.07
N LEU A 199 25.27 8.22 -15.95
CA LEU A 199 26.58 7.58 -16.02
C LEU A 199 27.20 7.72 -17.42
N SER A 200 26.42 7.50 -18.47
CA SER A 200 26.86 7.70 -19.87
C SER A 200 27.31 9.13 -20.12
N TYR A 201 26.53 10.12 -19.67
CA TYR A 201 26.89 11.53 -19.80
C TYR A 201 28.23 11.85 -19.10
N ARG A 202 28.41 11.35 -17.87
CA ARG A 202 29.64 11.57 -17.09
C ARG A 202 30.88 10.92 -17.70
N LEU A 203 30.75 9.71 -18.22
CA LEU A 203 31.87 8.96 -18.81
C LEU A 203 32.27 9.51 -20.18
N ALA A 204 31.37 10.22 -20.87
CA ALA A 204 31.60 10.63 -22.26
C ALA A 204 32.73 11.65 -22.42
N GLY A 205 32.95 12.62 -21.53
CA GLY A 205 34.15 13.49 -21.50
C GLY A 205 34.51 14.36 -22.75
N ARG A 206 34.07 14.02 -23.98
CA ARG A 206 34.20 14.71 -25.28
C ARG A 206 33.66 13.81 -26.42
N PRO A 207 33.18 14.41 -27.53
CA PRO A 207 31.76 14.70 -27.72
C PRO A 207 30.91 13.42 -27.63
N PRO A 208 29.68 13.51 -27.12
CA PRO A 208 28.92 12.36 -26.68
C PRO A 208 28.34 11.57 -27.87
N GLU A 209 28.29 10.24 -27.76
CA GLU A 209 27.41 9.42 -28.62
C GLU A 209 25.92 9.70 -28.35
N LEU A 210 25.60 10.44 -27.29
CA LEU A 210 24.27 10.94 -26.92
C LEU A 210 24.26 12.46 -27.04
N ASP A 211 23.50 13.01 -27.99
CA ASP A 211 23.34 14.46 -28.10
C ASP A 211 22.86 15.03 -26.75
N HIS A 212 23.37 16.21 -26.36
CA HIS A 212 22.97 16.85 -25.11
C HIS A 212 21.44 17.06 -25.07
N GLY A 213 20.81 17.23 -26.23
CA GLY A 213 19.36 17.23 -26.42
C GLY A 213 18.68 15.93 -25.99
N ASP A 214 19.18 14.77 -26.44
CA ASP A 214 18.62 13.45 -26.08
C ASP A 214 18.66 13.19 -24.58
N PHE A 215 19.71 13.67 -23.91
CA PHE A 215 19.86 13.57 -22.46
C PHE A 215 18.81 14.40 -21.72
N LEU A 216 18.63 15.66 -22.11
CA LEU A 216 17.61 16.53 -21.52
C LEU A 216 16.19 16.03 -21.80
N GLN A 217 15.94 15.50 -23.00
CA GLN A 217 14.67 14.88 -23.34
C GLN A 217 14.38 13.67 -22.46
N THR A 218 15.36 12.78 -22.24
CA THR A 218 15.18 11.63 -21.35
C THR A 218 14.89 12.04 -19.91
N ILE A 219 15.55 13.11 -19.44
CA ILE A 219 15.29 13.71 -18.12
C ILE A 219 13.85 14.22 -18.02
N GLN A 220 13.38 14.92 -19.05
CA GLN A 220 12.02 15.46 -19.08
C GLN A 220 10.98 14.34 -19.13
N GLU A 221 11.20 13.31 -19.94
CA GLU A 221 10.34 12.13 -20.00
C GLU A 221 10.25 11.42 -18.65
N ALA A 222 11.38 11.22 -17.98
CA ALA A 222 11.40 10.61 -16.66
C ALA A 222 10.67 11.46 -15.60
N LYS A 223 10.76 12.80 -15.67
CA LYS A 223 9.95 13.68 -14.81
C LYS A 223 8.45 13.46 -15.04
N LEU A 224 8.01 13.45 -16.31
CA LEU A 224 6.61 13.19 -16.65
C LEU A 224 6.15 11.82 -16.18
N GLN A 225 7.00 10.79 -16.28
CA GLN A 225 6.69 9.46 -15.75
C GLN A 225 6.53 9.48 -14.22
N LEU A 226 7.41 10.16 -13.48
CA LEU A 226 7.32 10.26 -12.02
C LEU A 226 6.09 11.05 -11.56
N GLU A 227 5.74 12.13 -12.26
CA GLU A 227 4.51 12.90 -12.01
C GLU A 227 3.26 12.07 -12.31
N SER A 228 3.30 11.27 -13.39
CA SER A 228 2.20 10.36 -13.72
C SER A 228 1.98 9.30 -12.65
N ILE A 229 3.06 8.78 -12.05
CA ILE A 229 2.98 7.86 -10.90
C ILE A 229 2.32 8.57 -9.73
N ASP A 230 2.79 9.76 -9.37
CA ASP A 230 2.27 10.51 -8.23
C ASP A 230 0.77 10.80 -8.39
N LYS A 231 0.35 11.30 -9.55
CA LYS A 231 -1.07 11.51 -9.88
C LYS A 231 -1.87 10.22 -9.83
N ALA A 232 -1.34 9.14 -10.41
CA ALA A 232 -2.02 7.85 -10.42
C ALA A 232 -2.14 7.25 -9.01
N LEU A 233 -1.22 7.58 -8.09
CA LEU A 233 -1.29 7.24 -6.68
C LEU A 233 -2.32 8.06 -5.92
N GLU A 234 -2.55 9.32 -6.29
CA GLU A 234 -3.65 10.12 -5.73
C GLU A 234 -5.02 9.62 -6.18
N GLU A 235 -5.16 9.17 -7.43
CA GLU A 235 -6.42 8.59 -7.94
C GLU A 235 -6.81 7.30 -7.21
N LEU A 236 -5.83 6.54 -6.72
CA LEU A 236 -5.99 5.35 -5.89
C LEU A 236 -6.65 5.62 -4.52
N ASP A 237 -6.65 6.87 -4.05
CA ASP A 237 -7.27 7.28 -2.78
C ASP A 237 -8.79 7.57 -2.91
N LEU A 238 -9.36 7.55 -4.11
CA LEU A 238 -10.79 7.73 -4.33
C LEU A 238 -11.54 6.41 -4.06
N PRO A 239 -12.57 6.40 -3.18
CA PRO A 239 -13.38 5.20 -2.98
C PRO A 239 -14.15 4.84 -4.25
N PRO A 240 -14.29 3.55 -4.60
CA PRO A 240 -15.19 3.16 -5.69
C PRO A 240 -16.62 3.56 -5.32
N LEU A 241 -17.17 4.52 -6.07
CA LEU A 241 -18.56 4.96 -5.99
C LEU A 241 -19.48 3.73 -6.11
N SER A 242 -20.20 3.43 -5.04
CA SER A 242 -21.38 2.57 -5.08
C SER A 242 -22.55 3.34 -4.47
N GLN A 243 -23.29 4.03 -5.33
CA GLN A 243 -24.65 4.44 -5.00
C GLN A 243 -25.52 3.19 -4.92
N GLY A 244 -26.19 3.01 -3.78
CA GLY A 244 -27.50 2.38 -3.71
C GLY A 244 -27.54 0.89 -3.37
N ILE A 245 -27.43 0.55 -2.08
CA ILE A 245 -28.23 -0.57 -1.54
C ILE A 245 -29.69 -0.12 -1.58
N ARG A 246 -30.35 -0.24 -2.73
CA ARG A 246 -31.83 -0.29 -2.78
C ARG A 246 -32.22 -1.75 -2.56
N SER A 247 -32.16 -2.15 -1.30
CA SER A 247 -32.86 -3.35 -0.84
C SER A 247 -34.36 -3.05 -0.89
N GLU A 248 -35.01 -3.31 -2.03
CA GLU A 248 -36.45 -3.52 -2.02
C GLU A 248 -36.70 -4.81 -1.24
N ARG A 249 -37.08 -4.64 0.03
CA ARG A 249 -37.57 -5.73 0.87
C ARG A 249 -38.83 -6.27 0.20
N PRO A 250 -38.87 -7.53 -0.26
CA PRO A 250 -40.11 -8.09 -0.78
C PRO A 250 -41.17 -8.06 0.34
N PRO A 251 -42.43 -7.65 0.04
CA PRO A 251 -43.46 -7.55 1.04
C PRO A 251 -43.69 -8.92 1.68
N LEU A 252 -43.64 -8.96 3.02
CA LEU A 252 -44.00 -10.14 3.80
C LEU A 252 -45.45 -10.51 3.46
N PRO A 253 -45.78 -11.80 3.22
CA PRO A 253 -47.17 -12.20 3.11
C PRO A 253 -47.86 -11.91 4.45
N GLU A 254 -48.81 -10.97 4.42
CA GLU A 254 -49.71 -10.77 5.56
C GLU A 254 -50.45 -12.08 5.81
N GLY A 255 -50.43 -12.53 7.06
CA GLY A 255 -51.12 -13.72 7.50
C GLY A 255 -52.61 -13.63 7.17
N GLY A 256 -53.07 -14.51 6.29
CA GLY A 256 -54.47 -14.76 6.00
C GLY A 256 -54.83 -16.22 6.29
N GLY A 257 -54.45 -16.72 7.47
CA GLY A 257 -54.98 -17.97 7.99
C GLY A 257 -56.44 -17.78 8.41
N SER A 258 -57.37 -17.86 7.47
CA SER A 258 -58.79 -18.02 7.78
C SER A 258 -59.07 -19.51 8.01
N LEU A 259 -58.88 -19.95 9.26
CA LEU A 259 -59.56 -21.13 9.78
C LEU A 259 -61.04 -20.76 9.98
N THR A 260 -61.83 -20.88 8.91
CA THR A 260 -63.29 -20.94 9.01
C THR A 260 -63.70 -22.35 8.61
N GLY A 261 -64.16 -23.09 9.61
CA GLY A 261 -64.65 -24.44 9.42
C GLY A 261 -65.84 -24.48 8.48
N ASP A 262 -65.95 -25.58 7.74
CA ASP A 262 -67.25 -26.02 7.29
C ASP A 262 -67.40 -27.51 7.57
N THR A 263 -68.52 -27.80 8.19
CA THR A 263 -68.91 -29.10 8.73
C THR A 263 -69.89 -29.65 7.71
N SER A 264 -69.59 -30.75 7.04
CA SER A 264 -70.61 -31.52 6.34
C SER A 264 -70.43 -33.01 6.59
N GLU A 265 -71.31 -33.53 7.44
CA GLU A 265 -71.66 -34.95 7.58
C GLU A 265 -71.97 -35.58 6.22
N PRO A 266 -71.73 -36.90 6.06
CA PRO A 266 -72.60 -37.73 5.26
C PRO A 266 -73.52 -38.55 6.19
N LYS A 267 -74.81 -38.55 5.86
CA LYS A 267 -75.86 -39.35 6.51
C LYS A 267 -76.77 -39.90 5.40
N PRO A 268 -77.51 -40.98 5.66
CA PRO A 268 -77.10 -42.32 6.07
C PRO A 268 -76.91 -43.29 4.89
#